data_AF-A0A1B2HRE3-F1
#
_entry.id   AF-A0A1B2HRE3-F1
#
_cell.length_a   1.000
_cell.length_b   1.000
_cell.length_c   1.000
_cell.angle_alpha   90.00
_cell.angle_beta   90.00
_cell.angle_gamma   90.00
#
_symmetry.space_group_name_H-M   'P 1'
#
loop_
_entity.id
_entity.type
_entity.pdbx_description
1 polymer ?
#
loop_
_entity_poly.entity_id
_entity_poly.type
_entity_poly.pdbx_seq_one_letter_code
_entity_poly.pdbx_strand_id
1 'polypeptide(L)'
;MTTATGRTTPPRTVIAAFMGFLVSSVFAVASIGVLVGTHDDLVETLRATQPSWTEEQLQAAATTSQVVVAGIALVIALVQLWLAFKLRSGRNWARVLLAVFTVFQVGSLFIGEGEATLPAYGGAVVAALAVVASYLPASNAYFDSVRRAG
;
A
#
# COMPACT_ATOMS: atom_id res chain seq x y z
N MET A 1 -20.52 28.35 30.09
CA MET A 1 -19.90 27.05 29.75
C MET A 1 -19.11 27.23 28.48
N THR A 2 -17.78 27.27 28.58
CA THR A 2 -16.88 27.50 27.45
C THR A 2 -16.56 26.16 26.79
N THR A 3 -17.09 25.92 25.58
CA THR A 3 -16.68 24.79 24.74
C THR A 3 -15.24 25.02 24.29
N ALA A 4 -14.29 24.47 25.05
CA ALA A 4 -12.91 24.39 24.59
C ALA A 4 -12.86 23.44 23.38
N THR A 5 -12.82 23.99 22.18
CA THR A 5 -12.55 23.26 20.92
C THR A 5 -11.09 22.83 20.90
N GLY A 6 -10.70 21.94 21.83
CA GLY A 6 -9.36 21.40 21.91
C GLY A 6 -9.14 20.46 20.74
N ARG A 7 -8.22 20.79 19.82
CA ARG A 7 -7.68 19.82 18.86
C ARG A 7 -7.19 18.61 19.65
N THR A 8 -7.92 17.49 19.57
CA THR A 8 -7.49 16.26 20.21
C THR A 8 -6.19 15.83 19.54
N THR A 9 -5.11 15.82 20.31
CA THR A 9 -3.81 15.34 19.81
C THR A 9 -3.96 13.86 19.47
N PRO A 10 -3.56 13.43 18.25
CA PRO A 10 -3.67 12.03 17.87
C PRO A 10 -2.91 11.13 18.87
N PRO A 11 -3.52 10.02 19.32
CA PRO A 11 -2.85 9.10 20.23
C PRO A 11 -1.67 8.43 19.53
N ARG A 12 -0.71 7.94 20.32
CA ARG A 12 0.50 7.26 19.81
C ARG A 12 0.17 6.10 18.87
N THR A 13 -0.96 5.42 19.06
CA THR A 13 -1.44 4.33 18.19
C THR A 13 -1.81 4.81 16.79
N VAL A 14 -2.41 5.99 16.65
CA VAL A 14 -2.71 6.60 15.34
C VAL A 14 -1.43 7.08 14.66
N ILE A 15 -0.49 7.62 15.44
CA ILE A 15 0.84 7.99 14.91
C ILE A 15 1.60 6.75 14.44
N ALA A 16 1.57 5.65 15.21
CA ALA A 16 2.18 4.39 14.82
C ALA A 16 1.54 3.82 13.54
N ALA A 17 0.21 3.85 13.43
CA ALA A 17 -0.48 3.46 12.20
C ALA A 17 -0.06 4.33 11.00
N PHE A 18 0.01 5.65 11.18
CA PHE A 18 0.48 6.57 10.15
C PHE A 18 1.91 6.24 9.70
N MET A 19 2.84 6.02 10.63
CA MET A 19 4.22 5.66 10.31
C MET A 19 4.32 4.28 9.65
N GLY A 20 3.49 3.32 10.08
CA GLY A 20 3.42 2.01 9.46
C GLY A 20 3.00 2.09 8.00
N PHE A 21 1.96 2.87 7.66
CA PHE A 21 1.61 3.09 6.26
C PHE A 21 2.69 3.83 5.48
N LEU A 22 3.41 4.76 6.11
CA LEU A 22 4.54 5.45 5.47
C LEU A 22 5.66 4.48 5.10
N VAL A 23 6.02 3.58 6.03
CA VAL A 23 7.01 2.53 5.81
C VAL A 23 6.53 1.54 4.75
N SER A 24 5.24 1.15 4.77
CA SER A 24 4.66 0.30 3.72
C SER A 24 4.75 0.95 2.34
N SER A 25 4.53 2.28 2.22
CA SER A 25 4.72 3.00 0.97
C SER A 25 6.18 2.95 0.48
N VAL A 26 7.16 3.00 1.38
CA VAL A 26 8.58 2.82 1.02
C VAL A 26 8.83 1.41 0.48
N PHE A 27 8.26 0.38 1.13
CA PHE A 27 8.33 -0.99 0.62
C PHE A 27 7.68 -1.13 -0.76
N ALA A 28 6.54 -0.49 -1.00
CA ALA A 28 5.89 -0.50 -2.31
C ALA A 28 6.80 0.11 -3.41
N VAL A 29 7.48 1.22 -3.11
CA VAL A 29 8.46 1.82 -4.02
C VAL A 29 9.67 0.90 -4.24
N ALA A 30 10.16 0.26 -3.18
CA ALA A 30 11.24 -0.72 -3.30
C ALA A 30 10.84 -1.91 -4.19
N SER A 31 9.59 -2.40 -4.07
CA SER A 31 9.06 -3.46 -4.95
C SER A 31 9.04 -3.04 -6.42
N ILE A 32 8.74 -1.78 -6.73
CA ILE A 32 8.82 -1.25 -8.11
C ILE A 32 10.27 -1.31 -8.62
N GLY A 33 11.25 -0.96 -7.78
CA GLY A 33 12.66 -1.09 -8.12
C GLY A 33 13.09 -2.52 -8.43
N VAL A 34 12.60 -3.49 -7.65
CA VAL A 34 12.84 -4.92 -7.91
C VAL A 34 12.18 -5.36 -9.22
N LEU A 35 10.95 -4.93 -9.50
CA LEU A 35 10.23 -5.26 -10.72
C LEU A 35 11.00 -4.85 -11.99
N VAL A 36 11.70 -3.72 -11.97
CA VAL A 36 12.54 -3.29 -13.09
C VAL A 36 13.70 -4.26 -13.33
N GLY A 37 14.25 -4.85 -12.25
CA GLY A 37 15.34 -5.82 -12.32
C GLY A 37 14.92 -7.20 -12.84
N THR A 38 13.62 -7.52 -12.89
CA THR A 38 13.11 -8.81 -13.39
C THR A 38 12.72 -8.77 -14.88
N HIS A 39 13.27 -7.83 -15.65
CA HIS A 39 12.93 -7.66 -17.07
C HIS A 39 13.23 -8.93 -17.88
N ASP A 40 14.43 -9.47 -17.73
CA ASP A 40 14.87 -10.66 -18.46
C ASP A 40 14.01 -11.89 -18.14
N ASP A 41 13.62 -12.07 -16.87
CA ASP A 41 12.74 -13.15 -16.43
C ASP A 41 11.34 -13.04 -17.07
N LEU A 42 10.83 -11.81 -17.21
CA LEU A 42 9.55 -11.55 -17.87
C LEU A 42 9.63 -11.84 -19.38
N VAL A 43 10.73 -11.46 -20.04
CA VAL A 43 10.97 -11.79 -21.45
C VAL A 43 11.01 -13.30 -21.66
N GLU A 44 11.70 -14.04 -20.79
CA GLU A 44 11.77 -15.50 -20.87
C GLU A 44 10.40 -16.15 -20.65
N THR A 45 9.63 -15.64 -19.68
CA THR A 45 8.26 -16.12 -19.42
C THR A 45 7.34 -15.87 -20.62
N LEU A 46 7.44 -14.69 -21.24
CA LEU A 46 6.70 -14.35 -22.46
C LEU A 46 7.13 -15.22 -23.64
N ARG A 47 8.42 -15.55 -23.76
CA ARG A 47 8.94 -16.44 -24.80
C ARG A 47 8.36 -17.85 -24.66
N ALA A 48 8.32 -18.37 -23.43
CA ALA A 48 7.74 -19.67 -23.13
C ALA A 48 6.22 -19.72 -23.41
N THR A 49 5.51 -18.63 -23.12
CA THR A 49 4.06 -18.56 -23.31
C THR A 49 3.68 -18.29 -24.77
N GLN A 50 4.51 -17.52 -25.48
CA GLN A 50 4.21 -17.02 -26.81
C GLN A 50 5.39 -17.21 -27.79
N PRO A 51 5.70 -18.47 -28.15
CA PRO A 51 6.89 -18.82 -28.94
C PRO A 51 6.87 -18.30 -30.38
N SER A 52 5.71 -17.82 -30.86
CA SER A 52 5.55 -17.27 -32.20
C SER A 52 5.93 -15.79 -32.32
N TRP A 53 6.22 -15.11 -31.22
CA TRP A 53 6.59 -13.69 -31.22
C TRP A 53 8.05 -13.47 -31.61
N THR A 54 8.32 -12.34 -32.26
CA THR A 54 9.70 -11.90 -32.52
C THR A 54 10.34 -11.40 -31.22
N GLU A 55 11.67 -11.36 -31.17
CA GLU A 55 12.39 -10.85 -29.99
C GLU A 55 11.99 -9.40 -29.68
N GLU A 56 11.82 -8.56 -30.69
CA GLU A 56 11.36 -7.18 -30.54
C GLU A 56 9.97 -7.09 -29.91
N GLN A 57 9.06 -8.00 -30.27
CA GLN A 57 7.71 -8.06 -29.68
C GLN A 57 7.76 -8.47 -28.21
N LEU A 58 8.61 -9.45 -27.86
CA LEU A 58 8.80 -9.89 -26.47
C LEU A 58 9.35 -8.75 -25.59
N GLN A 59 10.40 -8.08 -26.06
CA GLN A 59 11.04 -6.97 -25.37
C GLN A 59 10.08 -5.78 -25.17
N ALA A 60 9.32 -5.43 -26.22
CA ALA A 60 8.32 -4.37 -26.15
C ALA A 60 7.17 -4.73 -25.20
N ALA A 61 6.70 -5.98 -25.22
CA ALA A 61 5.64 -6.45 -24.34
C ALA A 61 6.09 -6.48 -22.87
N ALA A 62 7.30 -6.98 -22.58
CA ALA A 62 7.88 -6.98 -21.23
C ALA A 62 7.98 -5.55 -20.67
N THR A 63 8.59 -4.65 -21.45
CA THR A 63 8.75 -3.24 -21.08
C THR A 63 7.40 -2.56 -20.84
N THR A 64 6.44 -2.76 -21.75
CA THR A 64 5.10 -2.18 -21.62
C THR A 64 4.39 -2.70 -20.36
N SER A 65 4.48 -4.01 -20.11
CA SER A 65 3.87 -4.65 -18.94
C SER A 65 4.47 -4.11 -17.65
N GLN A 66 5.80 -4.01 -17.56
CA GLN A 66 6.47 -3.43 -16.40
C GLN A 66 6.10 -1.98 -16.16
N VAL A 67 6.09 -1.14 -17.22
CA VAL A 67 5.73 0.28 -17.09
C VAL A 67 4.30 0.45 -16.59
N VAL A 68 3.36 -0.35 -17.12
CA VAL A 68 1.96 -0.31 -16.70
C VAL A 68 1.81 -0.77 -15.25
N VAL A 69 2.42 -1.91 -14.88
CA VAL A 69 2.34 -2.46 -13.51
C VAL A 69 3.02 -1.51 -12.51
N ALA A 70 4.21 -1.00 -12.82
CA ALA A 70 4.93 -0.03 -12.00
C ALA A 70 4.13 1.26 -11.82
N GLY A 71 3.52 1.77 -12.90
CA GLY A 71 2.68 2.96 -12.87
C GLY A 71 1.46 2.80 -11.97
N ILE A 72 0.74 1.67 -12.10
CA ILE A 72 -0.40 1.34 -11.24
C ILE A 72 0.04 1.22 -9.77
N ALA A 73 1.13 0.48 -9.50
CA ALA A 73 1.67 0.32 -8.17
C ALA A 73 2.06 1.68 -7.54
N LEU A 74 2.67 2.57 -8.32
CA LEU A 74 3.04 3.92 -7.88
C LEU A 74 1.81 4.75 -7.52
N VAL A 75 0.78 4.74 -8.37
CA VAL A 75 -0.48 5.46 -8.10
C VAL A 75 -1.13 4.92 -6.82
N ILE A 76 -1.20 3.61 -6.64
CA ILE A 76 -1.72 2.99 -5.42
C ILE A 76 -0.91 3.42 -4.20
N ALA A 77 0.43 3.42 -4.29
CA ALA A 77 1.29 3.85 -3.19
C ALA A 77 1.05 5.32 -2.81
N LEU A 78 0.90 6.21 -3.79
CA LEU A 78 0.59 7.63 -3.57
C LEU A 78 -0.80 7.83 -2.95
N VAL A 79 -1.80 7.06 -3.39
CA VAL A 79 -3.15 7.08 -2.79
C VAL A 79 -3.11 6.59 -1.35
N GLN A 80 -2.43 5.48 -1.06
CA GLN A 80 -2.25 4.99 0.32
C GLN A 80 -1.54 6.01 1.20
N LEU A 81 -0.49 6.65 0.68
CA LEU A 81 0.23 7.71 1.38
C LEU A 81 -0.71 8.89 1.71
N TRP A 82 -1.49 9.36 0.74
CA TRP A 82 -2.49 10.40 0.96
C TRP A 82 -3.55 9.99 1.98
N LEU A 83 -4.03 8.74 1.93
CA LEU A 83 -4.96 8.19 2.91
C LEU A 83 -4.34 8.14 4.31
N ALA A 84 -3.05 7.82 4.45
CA ALA A 84 -2.36 7.83 5.73
C ALA A 84 -2.36 9.24 6.35
N PHE A 85 -2.13 10.29 5.56
CA PHE A 85 -2.29 11.67 6.04
C PHE A 85 -3.73 11.97 6.48
N LYS A 86 -4.73 11.46 5.76
CA LYS A 86 -6.14 11.60 6.16
C LYS A 86 -6.49 10.79 7.43
N LEU A 87 -5.89 9.63 7.61
CA LEU A 87 -6.00 8.84 8.85
C LEU A 87 -5.49 9.64 10.04
N ARG A 88 -4.30 10.26 9.93
CA ARG A 88 -3.72 11.12 10.98
C ARG A 88 -4.59 12.33 11.32
N SER A 89 -5.37 12.83 10.36
CA SER A 89 -6.33 13.92 10.57
C SER A 89 -7.63 13.50 11.26
N GLY A 90 -7.80 12.22 11.61
CA GLY A 90 -9.00 11.73 12.31
C GLY A 90 -10.17 11.38 11.38
N ARG A 91 -9.93 11.24 10.07
CA ARG A 91 -11.00 10.87 9.12
C ARG A 91 -11.21 9.36 9.08
N ASN A 92 -12.31 8.90 9.67
CA ASN A 92 -12.63 7.47 9.82
C ASN A 92 -12.76 6.73 8.48
N TRP A 93 -13.24 7.38 7.41
CA TRP A 93 -13.32 6.75 6.08
C TRP A 93 -11.94 6.36 5.53
N ALA A 94 -10.88 7.13 5.85
CA ALA A 94 -9.52 6.82 5.41
C ALA A 94 -9.01 5.53 6.05
N ARG A 95 -9.41 5.27 7.31
CA ARG A 95 -9.09 4.03 8.02
C ARG A 95 -9.67 2.80 7.32
N VAL A 96 -10.95 2.88 6.94
CA VAL A 96 -11.64 1.79 6.25
C VAL A 96 -10.99 1.53 4.88
N LEU A 97 -10.71 2.59 4.11
CA LEU A 97 -10.05 2.42 2.81
C LEU A 97 -8.65 1.82 2.95
N LEU A 98 -7.84 2.28 3.90
CA LEU A 98 -6.51 1.70 4.16
C LEU A 98 -6.60 0.21 4.52
N ALA A 99 -7.60 -0.19 5.30
CA ALA A 99 -7.85 -1.59 5.61
C ALA A 99 -8.20 -2.39 4.34
N VAL A 100 -9.08 -1.86 3.47
CA VAL A 100 -9.43 -2.50 2.19
C VAL A 100 -8.22 -2.64 1.28
N PHE A 101 -7.41 -1.57 1.14
CA PHE A 101 -6.16 -1.63 0.37
C PHE A 101 -5.18 -2.65 0.94
N THR A 102 -5.07 -2.74 2.27
CA THR A 102 -4.21 -3.72 2.94
C THR A 102 -4.69 -5.15 2.68
N VAL A 103 -6.00 -5.39 2.68
CA VAL A 103 -6.57 -6.70 2.33
C VAL A 103 -6.24 -7.07 0.89
N PHE A 104 -6.37 -6.14 -0.06
CA PHE A 104 -5.96 -6.39 -1.45
C PHE A 104 -4.45 -6.63 -1.58
N GLN A 105 -3.63 -5.85 -0.88
CA GLN A 105 -2.18 -6.02 -0.87
C GLN A 105 -1.80 -7.41 -0.33
N VAL A 106 -2.37 -7.84 0.78
CA VAL A 106 -2.14 -9.18 1.35
C VAL A 106 -2.69 -10.27 0.42
N GLY A 107 -3.90 -10.10 -0.10
CA GLY A 107 -4.53 -11.03 -1.02
C GLY A 107 -3.73 -11.26 -2.30
N SER A 108 -3.12 -10.20 -2.85
CA SER A 108 -2.28 -10.32 -4.05
C SER A 108 -1.05 -11.22 -3.87
N LEU A 109 -0.56 -11.37 -2.64
CA LEU A 109 0.57 -12.27 -2.33
C LEU A 109 0.20 -13.75 -2.50
N PHE A 110 -1.09 -14.09 -2.42
CA PHE A 110 -1.57 -15.46 -2.59
C PHE A 110 -1.93 -15.80 -4.04
N ILE A 111 -2.02 -14.77 -4.91
CA ILE A 111 -2.34 -14.95 -6.33
C ILE A 111 -1.07 -15.19 -7.15
N GLY A 112 0.05 -14.53 -6.78
CA GLY A 112 1.35 -14.79 -7.37
C GLY A 112 2.02 -15.97 -6.68
N GLU A 113 1.92 -17.17 -7.23
CA GLU A 113 2.52 -18.41 -6.70
C GLU A 113 4.05 -18.28 -6.57
N GLY A 114 4.55 -17.76 -5.44
CA GLY A 114 5.98 -17.65 -5.14
C GLY A 114 6.72 -16.46 -5.76
N GLU A 115 6.07 -15.67 -6.62
CA GLU A 115 6.71 -14.53 -7.32
C GLU A 115 6.74 -13.22 -6.50
N ALA A 116 6.11 -13.22 -5.32
CA ALA A 116 6.12 -12.04 -4.47
C ALA A 116 7.53 -11.73 -3.94
N THR A 117 7.96 -10.48 -4.08
CA THR A 117 9.29 -10.02 -3.68
C THR A 117 9.39 -9.84 -2.16
N LEU A 118 10.61 -9.96 -1.60
CA LEU A 118 10.84 -9.71 -0.16
C LEU A 118 10.29 -8.34 0.31
N PRO A 119 10.46 -7.23 -0.44
CA PRO A 119 9.83 -5.96 -0.09
C PRO A 119 8.30 -6.00 -0.08
N ALA A 120 7.66 -6.78 -0.95
CA ALA A 120 6.20 -6.92 -0.98
C ALA A 120 5.67 -7.58 0.30
N TYR A 121 6.32 -8.64 0.78
CA TYR A 121 5.98 -9.27 2.06
C TYR A 121 6.19 -8.33 3.24
N GLY A 122 7.34 -7.65 3.29
CA GLY A 122 7.66 -6.68 4.35
C GLY A 122 6.62 -5.55 4.41
N GLY A 123 6.28 -4.98 3.25
CA GLY A 123 5.25 -3.94 3.14
C GLY A 123 3.88 -4.42 3.60
N ALA A 124 3.47 -5.63 3.22
CA ALA A 124 2.17 -6.19 3.60
C ALA A 124 2.07 -6.44 5.11
N VAL A 125 3.11 -6.99 5.74
CA VAL A 125 3.15 -7.20 7.20
C VAL A 125 3.07 -5.87 7.93
N VAL A 126 3.86 -4.88 7.50
CA VAL A 126 3.85 -3.54 8.12
C VAL A 126 2.48 -2.86 7.95
N ALA A 127 1.87 -2.96 6.76
CA ALA A 127 0.53 -2.44 6.51
C ALA A 127 -0.53 -3.12 7.40
N ALA A 128 -0.47 -4.44 7.56
CA ALA A 128 -1.38 -5.19 8.43
C ALA A 128 -1.25 -4.73 9.90
N LEU A 129 -0.03 -4.55 10.39
CA LEU A 129 0.21 -4.03 11.74
C LEU A 129 -0.29 -2.57 11.89
N ALA A 130 -0.14 -1.75 10.85
CA ALA A 130 -0.65 -0.38 10.82
C ALA A 130 -2.19 -0.35 10.88
N VAL A 131 -2.86 -1.26 10.16
CA VAL A 131 -4.30 -1.46 10.26
C VAL A 131 -4.67 -1.81 11.70
N VAL A 132 -4.05 -2.82 12.31
CA VAL A 132 -4.33 -3.20 13.71
C VAL A 132 -4.16 -2.00 14.65
N ALA A 133 -3.04 -1.28 14.54
CA ALA A 133 -2.78 -0.05 15.31
C ALA A 133 -3.88 1.01 15.14
N SER A 134 -4.48 1.13 13.96
CA SER A 134 -5.56 2.08 13.67
C SER A 134 -6.91 1.69 14.31
N TYR A 135 -7.08 0.43 14.73
CA TYR A 135 -8.30 -0.09 15.37
C TYR A 135 -8.14 -0.39 16.87
N LEU A 136 -6.97 -0.11 17.46
CA LEU A 136 -6.77 -0.21 18.91
C LEU A 136 -7.74 0.72 19.68
N PRO A 137 -8.08 0.40 20.94
CA PRO A 137 -9.06 1.16 21.73
C PRO A 137 -8.79 2.66 21.79
N ALA A 138 -7.52 3.05 21.96
CA ALA A 138 -7.10 4.46 21.96
C ALA A 138 -7.37 5.16 20.62
N SER A 139 -7.15 4.45 19.50
CA SER A 139 -7.45 4.96 18.16
C SER A 139 -8.95 5.13 17.96
N ASN A 140 -9.77 4.15 18.38
CA ASN A 140 -11.23 4.24 18.29
C ASN A 140 -11.79 5.44 19.07
N ALA A 141 -11.31 5.63 20.31
CA ALA A 141 -11.71 6.78 21.13
C ALA A 141 -11.36 8.11 20.46
N TYR A 142 -10.19 8.20 19.80
CA TYR A 142 -9.80 9.38 19.03
C TYR A 142 -10.75 9.64 17.86
N PHE A 143 -11.00 8.65 17.00
CA PHE A 143 -11.89 8.82 15.84
C PHE A 143 -13.33 9.16 16.27
N ASP A 144 -13.81 8.58 17.38
CA ASP A 144 -15.11 8.93 17.95
C ASP A 144 -15.16 10.36 18.47
N SER A 145 -14.09 10.83 19.12
CA SER A 145 -14.00 12.23 19.58
C SER A 145 -14.05 13.21 18.41
N VAL A 146 -13.34 12.92 17.31
CA VAL A 146 -13.30 13.76 16.10
C VAL A 146 -14.66 13.78 15.41
N ARG A 147 -15.33 12.62 15.31
CA ARG A 147 -16.68 12.50 14.73
C ARG A 147 -17.74 13.29 15.50
N ARG A 148 -17.60 13.41 16.83
CA ARG A 148 -18.54 14.18 17.66
C ARG A 148 -18.29 15.70 17.62
N ALA A 149 -17.09 16.11 17.23
CA ALA A 149 -16.66 17.50 17.24
C ALA A 149 -16.87 18.25 15.90
N GLY A 150 -17.15 17.53 14.81
CA GLY A 150 -17.46 18.07 13.49
C GLY A 150 -18.88 17.72 13.09
#